data_AF-A0AA38LL43-F1
#
_entry.id   AF-A0AA38LL43-F1
#
_cell.length_a   1.000
_cell.length_b   1.000
_cell.length_c   1.000
_cell.angle_alpha   90.00
_cell.angle_beta   90.00
_cell.angle_gamma   90.00
#
_symmetry.space_group_name_H-M   'P 1'
#
loop_
_entity.id
_entity.type
_entity.pdbx_description
1 polymer ?
#
loop_
_entity_poly.entity_id
_entity_poly.type
_entity_poly.pdbx_seq_one_letter_code
_entity_poly.pdbx_strand_id
1 'polypeptide(L)'
;YGIPQIIISDNGTSFKNEEVRELCSKFKISHHTASLYYPQANGQAEATNKTLKAILLKTVKENKRDWHLKLYPALWAHRTSIRTPTGATPFSLVFGSEAVLPLEVEIPSLRISLQGILDEDAYREARLSQLESLDETRLDAEQRHRVYADRMCRQYNKKVYERDIYEGDLVL
;
A
#
# COMPACT_ATOMS: atom_id res chain seq x y z
N TYR A 1 7.66 -9.58 9.56
CA TYR A 1 8.26 -8.41 8.88
C TYR A 1 9.74 -8.65 8.71
N GLY A 2 10.33 -8.18 7.61
CA GLY A 2 11.74 -8.44 7.26
C GLY A 2 12.44 -7.20 6.71
N ILE A 3 13.72 -7.35 6.39
CA ILE A 3 14.55 -6.29 5.81
C ILE A 3 14.19 -6.14 4.34
N PRO A 4 13.81 -4.94 3.86
CA PRO A 4 13.52 -4.73 2.45
C PRO A 4 14.81 -4.83 1.63
N GLN A 5 14.71 -5.36 0.42
CA GLN A 5 15.84 -5.34 -0.52
C GLN A 5 16.10 -3.92 -1.05
N ILE A 6 15.02 -3.14 -1.25
CA ILE A 6 15.08 -1.81 -1.87
C ILE A 6 14.20 -0.85 -1.06
N ILE A 7 14.68 0.36 -0.82
CA ILE A 7 13.88 1.48 -0.33
C ILE A 7 13.88 2.57 -1.40
N ILE A 8 12.69 3.07 -1.74
CA ILE A 8 12.52 4.24 -2.60
C ILE A 8 11.99 5.37 -1.73
N SER A 9 12.66 6.52 -1.74
CA SER A 9 12.22 7.73 -1.03
C SER A 9 12.21 8.94 -1.96
N ASP A 10 11.62 10.05 -1.51
CA ASP A 10 11.84 11.35 -2.13
C ASP A 10 13.26 11.88 -1.81
N ASN A 11 13.58 13.07 -2.35
CA ASN A 11 14.83 13.79 -2.10
C ASN A 11 14.82 14.57 -0.77
N GLY A 12 13.94 14.24 0.18
CA GLY A 12 13.93 14.87 1.50
C GLY A 12 15.26 14.66 2.24
N THR A 13 15.78 15.73 2.86
CA THR A 13 17.04 15.69 3.61
C THR A 13 17.02 14.67 4.75
N SER A 14 15.84 14.41 5.33
CA SER A 14 15.63 13.36 6.33
C SER A 14 15.94 11.95 5.82
N PHE A 15 15.87 11.70 4.51
CA PHE A 15 16.24 10.42 3.89
C PHE A 15 17.61 10.46 3.23
N LYS A 16 18.22 11.64 3.07
CA LYS A 16 19.51 11.86 2.43
C LYS A 16 20.55 12.35 3.44
N ASN A 17 20.80 11.54 4.46
CA ASN A 17 21.84 11.78 5.47
C ASN A 17 22.76 10.56 5.63
N GLU A 18 23.87 10.73 6.34
CA GLU A 18 24.87 9.68 6.53
C GLU A 18 24.31 8.49 7.31
N GLU A 19 23.52 8.76 8.35
CA GLU A 19 22.94 7.74 9.21
C GLU A 19 22.06 6.75 8.42
N VAL A 20 21.21 7.26 7.52
CA VAL A 20 20.37 6.45 6.63
C VAL A 20 21.24 5.65 5.66
N ARG A 21 22.31 6.23 5.12
CA ARG A 21 23.23 5.52 4.21
C ARG A 21 23.96 4.39 4.91
N GLU A 22 24.47 4.63 6.11
CA GLU A 22 25.12 3.62 6.94
C GLU A 22 24.16 2.50 7.31
N LEU A 23 22.92 2.84 7.69
CA LEU A 23 21.87 1.87 7.99
C LEU A 23 21.58 0.98 6.77
N CYS A 24 21.36 1.58 5.60
CA CYS A 24 21.11 0.86 4.37
C CYS A 24 22.30 -0.03 3.98
N SER A 25 23.54 0.46 4.12
CA SER A 25 24.74 -0.33 3.85
C SER A 25 24.86 -1.54 4.79
N LYS A 26 24.67 -1.33 6.10
CA LYS A 26 24.73 -2.37 7.13
C LYS A 26 23.75 -3.51 6.85
N PHE A 27 22.54 -3.18 6.41
CA PHE A 27 21.49 -4.15 6.11
C PHE A 27 21.44 -4.57 4.63
N LYS A 28 22.39 -4.12 3.80
CA LYS A 28 22.47 -4.40 2.35
C LYS A 28 21.18 -4.02 1.60
N ILE A 29 20.59 -2.90 2.00
CA ILE A 29 19.40 -2.32 1.39
C ILE A 29 19.84 -1.36 0.27
N SER A 30 19.33 -1.57 -0.93
CA SER A 30 19.52 -0.60 -2.02
C SER A 30 18.59 0.60 -1.81
N HIS A 31 19.16 1.77 -1.52
CA HIS A 31 18.38 3.01 -1.37
C HIS A 31 18.39 3.80 -2.67
N HIS A 32 17.20 4.08 -3.20
CA HIS A 32 16.99 4.91 -4.38
C HIS A 32 16.18 6.15 -4.00
N THR A 33 16.62 7.31 -4.47
CA THR A 33 15.90 8.57 -4.29
C THR A 33 15.23 8.96 -5.59
N ALA A 34 13.92 9.26 -5.55
CA ALA A 34 13.18 9.78 -6.70
C ALA A 34 13.81 11.09 -7.17
N SER A 35 14.16 11.19 -8.45
CA SER A 35 14.69 12.43 -9.01
C SER A 35 13.58 13.48 -9.11
N LEU A 36 13.97 14.77 -9.16
CA LEU A 36 13.01 15.87 -9.36
C LEU A 36 12.18 15.70 -10.64
N TYR A 37 12.76 15.06 -11.66
CA TYR A 37 12.12 14.81 -12.95
C TYR A 37 11.34 13.50 -13.02
N TYR A 38 11.42 12.65 -11.99
CA TYR A 38 10.71 11.38 -11.92
C TYR A 38 10.05 11.13 -10.55
N PRO A 39 9.16 12.03 -10.09
CA PRO A 39 8.44 11.87 -8.82
C PRO A 39 7.52 10.65 -8.83
N GLN A 40 7.13 10.12 -10.00
CA GLN A 40 6.28 8.93 -10.10
C GLN A 40 6.90 7.69 -9.45
N ALA A 41 8.23 7.61 -9.33
CA ALA A 41 8.89 6.51 -8.60
C ALA A 41 8.44 6.40 -7.14
N ASN A 42 8.06 7.53 -6.50
CA ASN A 42 7.54 7.56 -5.14
C ASN A 42 5.99 7.62 -5.09
N GLY A 43 5.33 7.49 -6.26
CA GLY A 43 3.89 7.73 -6.39
C GLY A 43 3.02 6.77 -5.55
N GLN A 44 3.48 5.55 -5.29
CA GLN A 44 2.75 4.61 -4.42
C GLN A 44 2.72 5.08 -2.96
N ALA A 45 3.85 5.58 -2.46
CA ALA A 45 3.94 6.13 -1.10
C ALA A 45 3.07 7.40 -1.00
N GLU A 46 3.12 8.27 -2.01
CA GLU A 46 2.28 9.48 -2.06
C GLU A 46 0.78 9.16 -2.11
N ALA A 47 0.35 8.19 -2.92
CA ALA A 47 -1.05 7.78 -3.02
C ALA A 47 -1.56 7.18 -1.69
N THR A 48 -0.72 6.38 -1.02
CA THR A 48 -1.01 5.84 0.30
C THR A 48 -1.12 6.95 1.33
N ASN A 49 -0.15 7.88 1.37
CA ASN A 49 -0.15 9.03 2.26
C ASN A 49 -1.38 9.93 2.04
N LYS A 50 -1.78 10.15 0.78
CA LYS A 50 -3.00 10.90 0.44
C LYS A 50 -4.25 10.22 1.00
N THR A 51 -4.34 8.89 0.88
CA THR A 51 -5.45 8.12 1.44
C THR A 51 -5.49 8.23 2.97
N LEU A 52 -4.36 8.05 3.65
CA LEU A 52 -4.27 8.15 5.11
C LEU A 52 -4.63 9.56 5.60
N LYS A 53 -4.13 10.60 4.93
CA LYS A 53 -4.51 12.00 5.22
C LYS A 53 -6.02 12.20 5.10
N ALA A 54 -6.66 11.64 4.08
CA ALA A 54 -8.11 11.75 3.91
C ALA A 54 -8.90 11.05 5.03
N ILE A 55 -8.46 9.89 5.50
CA ILE A 55 -9.07 9.18 6.64
C ILE A 55 -8.88 10.00 7.93
N LEU A 56 -7.67 10.51 8.17
CA LEU A 56 -7.37 11.34 9.33
C LEU A 56 -8.22 12.62 9.33
N LEU A 57 -8.30 13.35 8.22
CA LEU A 57 -9.11 14.57 8.12
C LEU A 57 -10.58 14.34 8.48
N LYS A 58 -11.14 13.18 8.14
CA LYS A 58 -12.53 12.82 8.48
C LYS A 58 -12.69 12.45 9.95
N THR A 59 -11.68 11.86 10.57
CA THR A 59 -11.74 11.32 11.94
C THR A 59 -11.30 12.32 13.02
N VAL A 60 -10.49 13.32 12.67
CA VAL A 60 -10.00 14.38 13.59
C VAL A 60 -10.85 15.64 13.57
N LYS A 61 -12.05 15.58 12.96
CA LYS A 61 -12.90 16.75 12.67
C LYS A 61 -13.20 17.60 13.92
N GLU A 62 -13.38 16.96 15.07
CA GLU A 62 -13.72 17.63 16.34
C GLU A 62 -12.49 18.20 17.05
N ASN A 63 -11.39 17.44 17.12
CA ASN A 63 -10.13 17.91 17.69
C ASN A 63 -8.94 17.53 16.79
N LYS A 64 -8.41 18.52 16.06
CA LYS A 64 -7.27 18.35 15.16
C LYS A 64 -5.96 18.01 15.89
N ARG A 65 -5.87 18.26 17.20
CA ARG A 65 -4.67 17.95 18.01
C ARG A 65 -4.51 16.45 18.26
N ASP A 66 -5.59 15.68 18.17
CA ASP A 66 -5.63 14.26 18.51
C ASP A 66 -5.31 13.34 17.31
N TRP A 67 -4.75 13.89 16.23
CA TRP A 67 -4.47 13.13 15.01
C TRP A 67 -3.57 11.90 15.27
N HIS A 68 -2.64 12.02 16.21
CA HIS A 68 -1.73 10.93 16.60
C HIS A 68 -2.49 9.75 17.22
N LEU A 69 -3.56 10.00 17.98
CA LEU A 69 -4.45 8.95 18.52
C LEU A 69 -5.31 8.30 17.43
N LYS A 70 -5.61 9.02 16.35
CA LYS A 70 -6.40 8.52 15.22
C LYS A 70 -5.55 7.82 14.15
N LEU A 71 -4.22 7.88 14.26
CA LEU A 71 -3.32 7.27 13.28
C LEU A 71 -3.45 5.75 13.21
N TYR A 72 -3.49 5.07 14.36
CA TYR A 72 -3.63 3.61 14.39
C TYR A 72 -4.97 3.14 13.79
N PRO A 73 -6.13 3.70 14.19
CA PRO A 73 -7.40 3.42 13.51
C PRO A 73 -7.38 3.71 12.01
N ALA A 74 -6.74 4.79 11.58
CA ALA A 74 -6.63 5.13 10.15
C ALA A 74 -5.80 4.09 9.37
N LEU A 75 -4.69 3.63 9.94
CA LEU A 75 -3.86 2.56 9.37
C LEU A 75 -4.63 1.24 9.34
N TRP A 76 -5.37 0.90 10.40
CA TRP A 76 -6.21 -0.29 10.44
C TRP A 76 -7.24 -0.28 9.32
N ALA A 77 -8.03 0.79 9.23
CA ALA A 77 -9.02 0.96 8.17
C ALA A 77 -8.41 0.87 6.77
N HIS A 78 -7.23 1.45 6.56
CA HIS A 78 -6.52 1.34 5.28
C HIS A 78 -6.10 -0.10 4.96
N ARG A 79 -5.59 -0.83 5.95
CA ARG A 79 -5.08 -2.20 5.79
C ARG A 79 -6.19 -3.23 5.59
N THR A 80 -7.38 -3.01 6.15
CA THR A 80 -8.50 -3.97 6.08
C THR A 80 -9.57 -3.59 5.05
N SER A 81 -9.38 -2.51 4.29
CA SER A 81 -10.30 -2.13 3.21
C SER A 81 -9.77 -2.57 1.86
N ILE A 82 -10.66 -3.08 1.00
CA ILE A 82 -10.33 -3.45 -0.37
C ILE A 82 -9.88 -2.20 -1.13
N ARG A 83 -8.75 -2.29 -1.84
CA ARG A 83 -8.23 -1.21 -2.67
C ARG A 83 -8.66 -1.43 -4.11
N THR A 84 -9.29 -0.42 -4.72
CA THR A 84 -9.74 -0.51 -6.12
C THR A 84 -8.65 -0.94 -7.11
N PRO A 85 -7.39 -0.46 -7.01
CA PRO A 85 -6.36 -0.88 -7.97
C PRO A 85 -6.00 -2.36 -7.90
N THR A 86 -5.98 -2.96 -6.70
CA THR A 86 -5.56 -4.37 -6.51
C THR A 86 -6.74 -5.33 -6.39
N GLY A 87 -7.91 -4.84 -5.99
CA GLY A 87 -9.08 -5.67 -5.67
C GLY A 87 -8.92 -6.52 -4.41
N ALA A 88 -7.91 -6.25 -3.58
CA ALA A 88 -7.60 -6.96 -2.35
C ALA A 88 -7.33 -5.98 -1.20
N THR A 89 -7.35 -6.46 0.05
CA THR A 89 -6.92 -5.65 1.20
C THR A 89 -5.38 -5.72 1.33
N PRO A 90 -4.71 -4.63 1.77
CA PRO A 90 -3.27 -4.71 2.04
C PRO A 90 -2.91 -5.76 3.09
N PHE A 91 -3.82 -6.04 4.03
CA PHE A 91 -3.63 -7.08 5.03
C PHE A 91 -3.55 -8.47 4.41
N SER A 92 -4.50 -8.84 3.54
CA SER A 92 -4.48 -10.17 2.91
C SER A 92 -3.28 -10.39 2.01
N LEU A 93 -2.81 -9.35 1.29
CA LEU A 93 -1.59 -9.45 0.48
C LEU A 93 -0.31 -9.66 1.31
N VAL A 94 -0.29 -9.26 2.59
CA VAL A 94 0.85 -9.49 3.48
C VAL A 94 0.74 -10.85 4.16
N PHE A 95 -0.46 -11.20 4.65
CA PHE A 95 -0.65 -12.32 5.57
C PHE A 95 -1.34 -13.54 4.95
N GLY A 96 -1.78 -13.52 3.70
CA GLY A 96 -2.46 -14.67 3.07
C GLY A 96 -3.93 -14.85 3.45
N SER A 97 -4.48 -13.99 4.31
CA SER A 97 -5.88 -14.06 4.74
C SER A 97 -6.38 -12.70 5.17
N GLU A 98 -7.68 -12.48 5.12
CA GLU A 98 -8.30 -11.25 5.63
C GLU A 98 -8.18 -11.13 7.15
N ALA A 99 -7.99 -9.90 7.64
CA ALA A 99 -7.99 -9.62 9.08
C ALA A 99 -9.37 -9.91 9.66
N VAL A 100 -9.44 -10.53 10.84
CA VAL A 100 -10.68 -10.63 11.60
C VAL A 100 -11.06 -9.24 12.10
N LEU A 101 -12.24 -8.76 11.70
CA LEU A 101 -12.76 -7.46 12.12
C LEU A 101 -13.50 -7.60 13.45
N PRO A 102 -13.50 -6.56 14.32
CA PRO A 102 -14.26 -6.58 15.56
C PRO A 102 -15.74 -6.95 15.36
N LEU A 103 -16.36 -6.46 14.27
CA LEU A 103 -17.74 -6.76 13.92
C LEU A 103 -18.00 -8.25 13.69
N GLU A 104 -17.03 -8.99 13.15
CA GLU A 104 -17.16 -10.44 12.92
C GLU A 104 -17.02 -11.28 14.20
N VAL A 105 -16.49 -10.67 15.26
CA VAL A 105 -16.42 -11.28 16.59
C VAL A 105 -17.71 -10.97 17.35
N GLU A 106 -18.18 -9.72 17.30
CA GLU A 106 -19.46 -9.30 17.90
C GLU A 106 -20.65 -10.01 17.24
N ILE A 107 -20.62 -10.15 15.91
CA ILE A 107 -21.58 -10.91 15.12
C ILE A 107 -20.79 -12.06 14.47
N PRO A 108 -20.76 -13.25 15.10
CA PRO A 108 -19.93 -14.37 14.67
C PRO A 108 -20.06 -14.66 13.18
N SER A 109 -19.03 -14.30 12.42
CA SER A 109 -18.95 -14.63 11.00
C SER A 109 -18.74 -16.14 10.83
N LEU A 110 -19.06 -16.68 9.65
CA LEU A 110 -18.87 -18.11 9.35
C LEU A 110 -17.46 -18.60 9.66
N ARG A 111 -16.43 -17.80 9.34
CA ARG A 111 -15.03 -18.17 9.62
C ARG A 111 -14.71 -18.25 11.12
N ILE A 112 -15.28 -17.37 11.95
CA ILE A 112 -15.09 -17.40 13.41
C ILE A 112 -15.83 -18.59 14.00
N SER A 113 -17.06 -18.84 13.56
CA SER A 113 -17.85 -20.00 13.98
C SER A 113 -17.17 -21.32 13.63
N LEU A 114 -16.61 -21.45 12.42
CA LEU A 114 -15.89 -22.64 11.98
C LEU A 114 -14.57 -22.84 12.73
N GLN A 115 -13.86 -21.78 13.09
CA GLN A 115 -12.60 -21.88 13.84
C GLN A 115 -12.79 -22.51 15.22
N GLY A 116 -13.96 -22.36 15.84
CA GLY A 116 -14.28 -23.04 17.11
C GLY A 116 -14.66 -24.52 16.97
N ILE A 117 -14.88 -25.01 15.73
CA ILE A 117 -15.30 -26.38 15.42
C ILE A 117 -14.13 -27.21 14.89
N LEU A 118 -13.21 -26.59 14.17
CA LEU A 118 -12.04 -27.26 13.60
C LEU A 118 -11.10 -27.72 14.71
N ASP A 119 -10.57 -28.94 14.56
CA ASP A 119 -9.41 -29.36 15.34
C ASP A 119 -8.14 -28.63 14.88
N GLU A 120 -7.08 -28.76 15.67
CA GLU A 120 -5.85 -28.01 15.46
C GLU A 120 -5.17 -28.36 14.13
N ASP A 121 -5.25 -29.62 13.70
CA ASP A 121 -4.61 -30.09 12.46
C ASP A 121 -5.36 -29.59 11.22
N ALA A 122 -6.70 -29.64 11.22
CA ALA A 122 -7.52 -29.06 10.17
C ALA A 122 -7.33 -27.54 10.04
N TYR A 123 -7.17 -26.83 11.16
CA TYR A 123 -6.88 -25.40 11.13
C TYR A 123 -5.50 -25.10 10.52
N ARG A 124 -4.47 -25.90 10.88
CA ARG A 124 -3.12 -25.76 10.31
C ARG A 124 -3.12 -26.04 8.82
N GLU A 125 -3.81 -27.08 8.36
CA GLU A 125 -3.92 -27.42 6.94
C GLU A 125 -4.60 -26.32 6.14
N ALA A 126 -5.74 -25.80 6.63
CA ALA A 126 -6.41 -24.66 6.02
C ALA A 126 -5.52 -23.42 5.95
N ARG A 127 -4.71 -23.18 7.00
CA ARG A 127 -3.76 -22.06 7.03
C ARG A 127 -2.61 -22.23 6.06
N LEU A 128 -2.08 -23.45 5.90
CA LEU A 128 -1.04 -23.76 4.93
C LEU A 128 -1.53 -23.53 3.50
N SER A 129 -2.72 -24.03 3.17
CA SER A 129 -3.34 -23.83 1.85
C SER A 129 -3.51 -22.33 1.51
N GLN A 130 -3.91 -21.51 2.48
CA GLN A 130 -3.95 -20.05 2.29
C GLN A 130 -2.58 -19.45 1.96
N LEU A 131 -1.52 -19.90 2.64
CA LEU A 131 -0.16 -19.41 2.39
C LEU A 131 0.40 -19.88 1.05
N GLU A 132 0.06 -21.09 0.61
CA GLU A 132 0.45 -21.60 -0.72
C GLU A 132 -0.20 -20.78 -1.84
N SER A 133 -1.47 -20.41 -1.69
CA SER A 133 -2.20 -19.56 -2.66
C SER A 133 -1.83 -18.07 -2.63
N LEU A 134 -0.99 -17.64 -1.67
CA LEU A 134 -0.73 -16.21 -1.44
C LEU A 134 0.04 -15.56 -2.58
N ASP A 135 1.00 -16.26 -3.17
CA ASP A 135 1.79 -15.71 -4.28
C ASP A 135 0.96 -15.58 -5.56
N GLU A 136 0.03 -16.50 -5.80
CA GLU A 136 -0.97 -16.37 -6.88
C GLU A 136 -1.86 -15.14 -6.65
N THR A 137 -2.36 -14.97 -5.43
CA THR A 137 -3.18 -13.81 -5.06
C THR A 137 -2.42 -12.48 -5.25
N ARG A 138 -1.12 -12.45 -4.92
CA ARG A 138 -0.26 -11.28 -5.14
C ARG A 138 -0.05 -10.99 -6.62
N LEU A 139 0.17 -12.02 -7.43
CA LEU A 139 0.33 -11.88 -8.86
C LEU A 139 -0.94 -11.30 -9.51
N ASP A 140 -2.11 -11.82 -9.13
CA ASP A 140 -3.40 -11.31 -9.59
C ASP A 140 -3.62 -9.85 -9.19
N ALA A 141 -3.29 -9.50 -7.95
CA ALA A 141 -3.38 -8.13 -7.45
C ALA A 141 -2.44 -7.19 -8.23
N GLU A 142 -1.23 -7.64 -8.57
CA GLU A 142 -0.29 -6.89 -9.37
C GLU A 142 -0.80 -6.67 -10.80
N GLN A 143 -1.33 -7.72 -11.45
CA GLN A 143 -1.92 -7.63 -12.78
C GLN A 143 -3.08 -6.63 -12.81
N ARG A 144 -3.99 -6.71 -11.83
CA ARG A 144 -5.10 -5.76 -11.69
C ARG A 144 -4.59 -4.33 -11.50
N HIS A 145 -3.55 -4.15 -10.69
CA HIS A 145 -2.94 -2.84 -10.47
C HIS A 145 -2.36 -2.26 -11.76
N ARG A 146 -1.67 -3.08 -12.58
CA ARG A 146 -1.13 -2.66 -13.89
C ARG A 146 -2.25 -2.24 -14.84
N VAL A 147 -3.30 -3.06 -14.98
CA VAL A 147 -4.46 -2.74 -15.83
C VAL A 147 -5.17 -1.45 -15.36
N TYR A 148 -5.30 -1.27 -14.05
CA TYR A 148 -5.84 -0.04 -13.48
C TYR A 148 -4.98 1.17 -13.82
N ALA A 149 -3.65 1.07 -13.63
CA ALA A 149 -2.71 2.14 -13.96
C ALA A 149 -2.78 2.52 -15.45
N ASP A 150 -2.81 1.55 -16.36
CA ASP A 150 -2.96 1.80 -17.80
C ASP A 150 -4.25 2.53 -18.14
N ARG A 151 -5.37 2.14 -17.50
CA ARG A 151 -6.66 2.81 -17.66
C ARG A 151 -6.58 4.27 -17.20
N MET A 152 -5.93 4.51 -16.06
CA MET A 152 -5.75 5.87 -15.54
C MET A 152 -4.85 6.72 -16.44
N CYS A 153 -3.75 6.17 -16.96
CA CYS A 153 -2.89 6.83 -17.94
C CYS A 153 -3.66 7.22 -19.21
N ARG A 154 -4.44 6.29 -19.79
CA ARG A 154 -5.26 6.57 -20.98
C ARG A 154 -6.27 7.69 -20.72
N GLN A 155 -6.92 7.68 -19.55
CA GLN A 155 -7.88 8.70 -19.19
C GLN A 155 -7.24 10.08 -19.01
N TYR A 156 -6.06 10.14 -18.39
CA TYR A 156 -5.30 11.37 -18.22
C TYR A 156 -4.82 11.93 -19.57
N ASN A 157 -4.22 11.07 -20.40
CA ASN A 157 -3.67 11.44 -21.71
C ASN A 157 -4.74 11.77 -22.75
N LYS A 158 -6.02 11.44 -22.53
CA LYS A 158 -7.11 11.73 -23.46
C LYS A 158 -7.23 13.22 -23.81
N LYS A 159 -6.78 14.13 -22.93
CA LYS A 159 -6.83 15.58 -23.13
C LYS A 159 -5.45 16.19 -23.45
N VAL A 160 -4.42 15.36 -23.58
CA VAL A 160 -3.07 15.82 -23.92
C VAL A 160 -2.99 15.91 -25.44
N TYR A 161 -2.76 17.11 -25.95
CA TYR A 161 -2.46 17.33 -27.36
C TYR A 161 -0.96 17.20 -27.54
N GLU A 162 -0.52 16.28 -28.37
CA GLU A 162 0.87 16.21 -28.79
C GLU A 162 1.22 17.50 -29.53
N ARG A 163 2.24 18.20 -29.05
CA ARG A 163 2.75 19.42 -29.64
C ARG A 163 4.20 19.17 -30.01
N ASP A 164 4.50 19.29 -31.29
CA ASP A 164 5.88 19.27 -31.75
C ASP A 164 6.59 20.52 -31.23
N ILE A 165 7.71 20.31 -30.53
CA ILE A 165 8.55 21.38 -29.97
C ILE A 165 9.74 21.53 -30.90
N TYR A 166 10.00 22.75 -31.37
CA TYR A 166 11.13 23.06 -32.23
C TYR A 166 12.17 23.92 -31.48
N GLU A 167 13.41 23.93 -31.97
CA GLU A 167 14.46 24.80 -31.42
C GLU A 167 14.00 26.27 -31.47
N GLY A 168 13.95 26.91 -30.30
CA GLY A 168 13.46 28.29 -30.13
C GLY A 168 12.10 28.41 -29.45
N ASP A 169 11.36 27.31 -29.26
CA ASP A 169 10.12 27.33 -28.49
C ASP A 169 10.38 27.52 -27.00
N LEU A 170 9.64 28.45 -26.38
CA LEU A 170 9.63 28.62 -24.93
C LEU A 170 8.76 27.52 -24.31
N VAL A 171 9.42 26.62 -23.58
CA VAL A 171 8.77 25.58 -22.78
C VAL A 171 8.67 26.05 -21.32
N LEU A 172 7.48 25.89 -20.72
CA LEU A 172 7.18 26.20 -19.32
C LEU A 172 7.29 24.94 -18.45
#